data_AF-A0A7V8JF82-F1
#
_entry.id   AF-A0A7V8JF82-F1
#
_cell.length_a   1.000
_cell.length_b   1.000
_cell.length_c   1.000
_cell.angle_alpha   90.00
_cell.angle_beta   90.00
_cell.angle_gamma   90.00
#
_symmetry.space_group_name_H-M   'P 1'
#
loop_
_entity.id
_entity.type
_entity.pdbx_description
1 polymer ?
#
loop_
_entity_poly.entity_id
_entity_poly.type
_entity_poly.pdbx_seq_one_letter_code
_entity_poly.pdbx_strand_id
1 'polypeptide(L)'
;MSKFSKAPGGKGQDARSADDFIAAANNLPATESYPWIGQDDKKRRSGFNMRFTDAELQKLKFISENTPHSMHEFCIRVLTPAIAAKIAELTQQKG
;
A
#
# COMPACT_ATOMS: atom_id res chain seq x y z
N MET A 1 25.50 25.28 -56.91
CA MET A 1 25.05 26.22 -55.86
C MET A 1 23.60 25.89 -55.48
N SER A 2 23.40 25.66 -54.17
CA SER A 2 22.17 25.62 -53.37
C SER A 2 20.82 25.15 -53.96
N LYS A 3 20.37 23.97 -53.51
CA LYS A 3 18.95 23.67 -53.30
C LYS A 3 18.77 22.86 -52.01
N PHE A 4 18.71 23.55 -50.87
CA PHE A 4 18.18 22.97 -49.63
C PHE A 4 16.65 23.01 -49.72
N SER A 5 16.04 21.86 -49.99
CA SER A 5 14.59 21.68 -49.92
C SER A 5 14.15 21.61 -48.45
N LYS A 6 13.21 22.47 -48.11
CA LYS A 6 12.55 22.65 -46.82
C LYS A 6 12.00 21.31 -46.30
N ALA A 7 12.38 20.92 -45.08
CA ALA A 7 11.81 19.74 -44.43
C ALA A 7 10.30 19.98 -44.14
N PRO A 8 9.40 19.03 -44.45
CA PRO A 8 8.01 19.14 -44.06
C PRO A 8 7.94 18.91 -42.54
N GLY A 9 7.49 19.94 -41.82
CA GLY A 9 7.17 19.85 -40.40
C GLY A 9 6.09 18.79 -40.19
N GLY A 10 6.50 17.61 -39.76
CA GLY A 10 5.62 16.53 -39.33
C GLY A 10 4.89 16.97 -38.07
N LYS A 11 3.58 17.11 -38.21
CA LYS A 11 2.59 17.42 -37.18
C LYS A 11 2.88 16.64 -35.89
N GLY A 12 3.23 17.37 -34.83
CA GLY A 12 3.14 16.87 -33.46
C GLY A 12 1.68 16.77 -33.04
N GLN A 13 1.07 15.63 -33.29
CA GLN A 13 -0.08 15.09 -32.55
C GLN A 13 0.53 13.95 -31.73
N ASP A 14 0.55 13.92 -30.40
CA ASP A 14 -0.47 14.31 -29.44
C ASP A 14 0.20 14.85 -28.16
N ALA A 15 0.24 16.17 -27.99
CA ALA A 15 0.54 16.75 -26.68
C ALA A 15 -0.79 16.92 -25.95
N ARG A 16 -1.18 15.92 -25.12
CA ARG A 16 -2.20 16.11 -24.09
C ARG A 16 -1.87 17.42 -23.36
N SER A 17 -2.80 18.38 -23.33
CA SER A 17 -2.48 19.71 -22.79
C SER A 17 -2.13 19.60 -21.32
N ALA A 18 -1.22 20.44 -20.83
CA ALA A 18 -0.96 20.56 -19.40
C ALA A 18 -2.26 20.86 -18.62
N ASP A 19 -3.17 21.61 -19.24
CA ASP A 19 -4.50 21.88 -18.69
C ASP A 19 -5.36 20.63 -18.56
N ASP A 20 -5.27 19.68 -19.49
CA ASP A 20 -6.01 18.40 -19.41
C ASP A 20 -5.49 17.55 -18.24
N PHE A 21 -4.18 17.60 -17.97
CA PHE A 21 -3.56 16.94 -16.81
C PHE A 21 -4.00 17.57 -15.49
N ILE A 22 -4.06 18.91 -15.42
CA ILE A 22 -4.48 19.64 -14.21
C ILE A 22 -5.98 19.41 -13.95
N ALA A 23 -6.81 19.43 -15.00
CA ALA A 23 -8.23 19.16 -14.89
C ALA A 23 -8.51 17.72 -14.40
N ALA A 24 -7.76 16.73 -14.89
CA ALA A 24 -7.86 15.35 -14.44
C ALA A 24 -7.42 15.17 -12.97
N ALA A 25 -6.37 15.86 -12.54
CA ALA A 25 -5.90 15.83 -11.14
C ALA A 25 -6.90 16.44 -10.16
N ASN A 26 -7.63 17.47 -10.57
CA ASN A 26 -8.66 18.12 -9.74
C ASN A 26 -9.96 17.31 -9.63
N ASN A 27 -10.16 16.29 -10.46
CA ASN A 27 -11.36 15.44 -10.45
C ASN A 27 -11.15 14.12 -9.68
N LEU A 28 -10.17 14.09 -8.77
CA LEU A 28 -9.96 12.94 -7.89
C LEU A 28 -11.07 12.92 -6.83
N PRO A 29 -11.75 11.77 -6.63
CA PRO A 29 -12.71 11.64 -5.54
C PRO A 29 -12.01 11.95 -4.22
N ALA A 30 -12.73 12.57 -3.29
CA ALA A 30 -12.20 12.89 -1.96
C ALA A 30 -11.70 11.60 -1.30
N THR A 31 -10.39 11.38 -1.36
CA THR A 31 -9.74 10.22 -0.75
C THR A 31 -10.06 10.26 0.73
N GLU A 32 -10.76 9.25 1.23
CA GLU A 32 -10.96 9.07 2.67
C GLU A 32 -9.59 9.11 3.34
N SER A 33 -9.32 10.19 4.08
CA SER A 33 -8.00 10.43 4.66
C SER A 33 -7.85 9.61 5.94
N TYR A 34 -7.65 8.30 5.79
CA TYR A 34 -7.33 7.44 6.92
C TYR A 34 -5.93 7.76 7.46
N PRO A 35 -5.72 7.69 8.79
CA PRO A 35 -4.46 8.09 9.42
C PRO A 35 -3.25 7.22 9.04
N TRP A 36 -3.48 6.05 8.42
CA TRP A 36 -2.43 5.15 7.91
C TRP A 36 -2.05 5.43 6.45
N ILE A 37 -2.75 6.29 5.73
CA ILE A 37 -2.37 6.68 4.35
C ILE A 37 -1.09 7.52 4.40
N GLY A 38 -0.11 7.15 3.56
CA GLY A 38 1.18 7.84 3.48
C GLY A 38 2.18 7.46 4.57
N GLN A 39 1.87 6.46 5.40
CA GLN A 39 2.83 5.92 6.38
C GLN A 39 3.81 4.94 5.74
N ASP A 40 5.03 4.86 6.28
CA ASP A 40 6.08 3.94 5.84
C ASP A 40 5.75 2.48 6.22
N ASP A 41 5.69 1.60 5.23
CA ASP A 41 5.40 0.18 5.34
C ASP A 41 6.66 -0.71 5.43
N LYS A 42 7.84 -0.15 5.12
CA LYS A 42 9.11 -0.87 5.06
C LYS A 42 9.83 -0.86 6.39
N LYS A 43 9.75 0.24 7.14
CA LYS A 43 10.45 0.37 8.42
C LYS A 43 9.61 -0.17 9.57
N ARG A 44 10.15 -1.18 10.28
CA ARG A 44 9.56 -1.64 11.54
C ARG A 44 9.82 -0.60 12.64
N ARG A 45 8.75 -0.13 13.29
CA ARG A 45 8.79 0.80 14.43
C ARG A 45 9.07 0.04 15.73
N SER A 46 9.23 0.76 16.84
CA SER A 46 9.42 0.18 18.18
C SER A 46 8.40 -0.92 18.47
N GLY A 47 8.85 -2.03 19.05
CA GLY A 47 8.02 -3.22 19.26
C GLY A 47 6.81 -2.94 20.14
N PHE A 48 5.62 -3.31 19.66
CA PHE A 48 4.45 -3.48 20.50
C PHE A 48 4.54 -4.84 21.20
N ASN A 49 4.58 -4.86 22.54
CA ASN A 49 4.72 -6.10 23.30
C ASN A 49 3.37 -6.77 23.52
N MET A 50 3.18 -7.95 22.94
CA MET A 50 2.00 -8.79 23.16
C MET A 50 2.13 -9.55 24.48
N ARG A 51 1.13 -9.41 25.36
CA ARG A 51 1.07 -10.18 26.60
C ARG A 51 0.32 -11.48 26.35
N PHE A 52 1.02 -12.58 26.46
CA PHE A 52 0.47 -13.93 26.35
C PHE A 52 0.39 -14.58 27.73
N THR A 53 -0.62 -15.42 27.93
CA THR A 53 -0.64 -16.39 29.02
C THR A 53 0.41 -17.48 28.80
N ASP A 54 0.77 -18.21 29.85
CA ASP A 54 1.69 -19.34 29.74
C ASP A 54 1.19 -20.40 28.75
N ALA A 55 -0.12 -20.68 28.76
CA ALA A 55 -0.73 -21.65 27.85
C ALA A 55 -0.62 -21.21 26.38
N GLU A 56 -0.81 -19.92 26.09
CA GLU A 56 -0.65 -19.38 24.74
C GLU A 56 0.80 -19.41 24.28
N LEU A 57 1.76 -19.11 25.16
CA LEU A 57 3.18 -19.25 24.86
C LEU A 57 3.56 -20.68 24.52
N GLN A 58 3.06 -21.67 25.26
CA GLN A 58 3.33 -23.08 24.95
C GLN A 58 2.75 -23.49 23.59
N LYS A 59 1.54 -23.02 23.24
CA LYS A 59 0.96 -23.26 21.91
C LYS A 59 1.80 -22.63 20.81
N LEU A 60 2.29 -21.41 21.00
CA LEU A 60 3.16 -20.73 20.04
C LEU A 60 4.50 -21.44 19.86
N LYS A 61 5.11 -21.89 20.96
CA LYS A 61 6.35 -22.69 20.94
C LYS A 61 6.14 -23.97 20.13
N PHE A 62 5.08 -24.71 20.42
CA PHE A 62 4.74 -25.93 19.69
C PHE A 62 4.62 -25.66 18.18
N ILE A 63 3.93 -24.58 17.78
CA ILE A 63 3.83 -24.19 16.36
C ILE A 63 5.21 -23.91 15.76
N SER A 64 6.07 -23.18 16.47
CA SER A 64 7.41 -22.84 15.96
C SER A 64 8.36 -24.04 15.86
N GLU A 65 8.16 -25.07 16.69
CA GLU A 65 8.93 -26.32 16.64
C GLU A 65 8.49 -27.23 15.49
N ASN A 66 7.22 -27.10 15.07
CA ASN A 66 6.59 -27.96 14.06
C ASN A 66 6.42 -27.26 12.69
N THR A 67 6.90 -26.03 12.54
CA THR A 67 6.83 -25.26 11.30
C THR A 67 8.14 -24.50 11.07
N PRO A 68 8.48 -24.08 9.84
CA PRO A 68 9.69 -23.30 9.60
C PRO A 68 9.61 -21.85 10.12
N HIS A 69 8.49 -21.43 10.70
CA HIS A 69 8.26 -20.05 11.09
C HIS A 69 8.57 -19.82 12.58
N SER A 70 9.24 -18.72 12.88
CA SER A 70 9.39 -18.29 14.28
C SER A 70 8.03 -17.92 14.89
N MET A 71 7.91 -17.96 16.23
CA MET A 71 6.69 -17.51 16.93
C MET A 71 6.26 -16.10 16.50
N HIS A 72 7.23 -15.18 16.37
CA HIS A 72 6.97 -13.80 15.95
C HIS A 72 6.45 -13.73 14.50
N GLU A 73 7.10 -14.42 13.57
CA GLU A 73 6.69 -14.46 12.17
C GLU A 73 5.28 -15.05 12.01
N PHE A 74 4.98 -16.14 12.74
CA PHE A 74 3.66 -16.72 12.78
C PHE A 74 2.60 -15.70 13.23
N CYS A 75 2.83 -15.00 14.35
CA CYS A 75 1.91 -13.98 14.85
C CYS A 75 1.69 -12.86 13.81
N ILE A 76 2.76 -12.34 13.20
CA ILE A 76 2.65 -11.28 12.17
C ILE A 76 1.84 -11.75 10.96
N ARG A 77 2.08 -12.99 10.50
CA ARG A 77 1.38 -13.58 9.36
C ARG A 77 -0.11 -13.74 9.62
N VAL A 78 -0.51 -14.06 10.85
CA VAL A 78 -1.92 -14.18 11.25
C VAL A 78 -2.56 -12.80 11.45
N LEU A 79 -1.86 -11.87 12.11
CA LEU A 79 -2.40 -10.54 12.44
C LEU A 79 -2.60 -9.65 11.22
N THR A 80 -1.68 -9.67 10.25
CA THR A 80 -1.74 -8.79 9.08
C THR A 80 -3.07 -8.88 8.30
N PRO A 81 -3.51 -10.08 7.86
CA PRO A 81 -4.80 -10.20 7.18
C PRO A 81 -5.99 -9.90 8.10
N ALA A 82 -5.91 -10.23 9.39
CA ALA A 82 -6.97 -9.93 10.35
C ALA A 82 -7.17 -8.41 10.54
N ILE A 83 -6.07 -7.64 10.56
CA ILE A 83 -6.12 -6.17 10.60
C ILE A 83 -6.79 -5.63 9.32
N ALA A 84 -6.37 -6.12 8.15
CA ALA A 84 -6.93 -5.68 6.88
C ALA A 84 -8.44 -5.96 6.80
N ALA A 85 -8.87 -7.17 7.18
CA ALA A 85 -10.28 -7.53 7.25
C ALA A 85 -11.05 -6.62 8.22
N LYS A 86 -10.48 -6.36 9.41
CA LYS A 86 -11.16 -5.50 10.39
C LYS A 86 -11.29 -4.05 9.93
N ILE A 87 -10.27 -3.52 9.25
CA ILE A 87 -10.35 -2.19 8.63
C ILE A 87 -11.46 -2.18 7.58
N ALA A 88 -11.51 -3.17 6.68
CA ALA A 88 -12.54 -3.25 5.66
C ALA A 88 -13.96 -3.29 6.25
N GLU A 89 -14.20 -4.05 7.33
CA GLU A 89 -15.48 -4.04 8.05
C GLU A 89 -15.84 -2.63 8.55
N LEU A 90 -14.89 -1.95 9.20
CA LEU A 90 -15.12 -0.64 9.81
C LEU A 90 -15.32 0.48 8.79
N THR A 91 -14.75 0.35 7.59
CA THR A 91 -14.90 1.32 6.51
C THR A 91 -16.14 1.03 5.66
N GLN A 92 -16.51 -0.25 5.47
CA GLN A 92 -17.76 -0.64 4.78
C GLN A 92 -19.02 -0.34 5.60
N GLN A 93 -18.96 -0.36 6.93
CA GLN A 93 -20.08 0.03 7.79
C GLN A 93 -20.33 1.55 7.85
N LYS A 94 -19.45 2.37 7.24
CA LYS A 94 -19.53 3.84 7.25
C LYS A 94 -20.11 4.46 5.98
N GLY A 95 -20.45 3.65 4.96
CA GLY A 95 -21.16 4.08 3.75
C GLY A 95 -22.62 3.65 3.77
#